data_AF-A0A0D2BEC9-F1
#
_entry.id   AF-A0A0D2BEC9-F1
#
_cell.length_a   1.000
_cell.length_b   1.000
_cell.length_c   1.000
_cell.angle_alpha   90.00
_cell.angle_beta   90.00
_cell.angle_gamma   90.00
#
_symmetry.space_group_name_H-M   'P 1'
#
loop_
_entity.id
_entity.type
_entity.pdbx_description
1 polymer ?
#
loop_
_entity_poly.entity_id
_entity_poly.type
_entity_poly.pdbx_seq_one_letter_code
_entity_poly.pdbx_strand_id
1 'polypeptide(L)'
;MGTTLVRLGVGFFSLISLAIAAFNGAIAHFAIVLQDRARTDLVNVPHDRFDQIFEHLMSRVILLSIILCVTSAVCALLGGIFAVYHPLSLLWGLLIGQILIFIANPILAGNVHGYKTSFTWFGKNDKYPYYDLIYYGSIAQMGWALIQVPCLALCCCCRAGPREGPAEQPDEA
;
A
#
# COMPACT_ATOMS: atom_id res chain seq x y z
N MET A 1 6.50 8.67 -29.47
CA MET A 1 5.18 8.35 -28.88
C MET A 1 5.29 7.49 -27.60
N GLY A 2 6.11 6.44 -27.55
CA GLY A 2 6.20 5.55 -26.37
C GLY A 2 6.60 6.21 -25.05
N THR A 3 7.51 7.20 -25.07
CA THR A 3 7.97 7.90 -23.86
C THR A 3 6.90 8.76 -23.20
N THR A 4 5.98 9.37 -23.95
CA THR A 4 4.90 10.21 -23.41
C THR A 4 3.82 9.37 -22.73
N LEU A 5 3.48 8.21 -23.29
CA LEU A 5 2.53 7.26 -22.69
C LEU A 5 3.05 6.70 -21.36
N VAL A 6 4.36 6.40 -21.28
CA VAL A 6 4.99 5.95 -20.02
C VAL A 6 4.95 7.05 -18.95
N ARG A 7 5.14 8.32 -19.31
CA ARG A 7 5.00 9.45 -18.36
C ARG A 7 3.58 9.57 -17.82
N LEU A 8 2.60 9.49 -18.72
CA LEU A 8 1.19 9.65 -18.38
C LEU A 8 0.72 8.47 -17.52
N GLY A 9 1.16 7.25 -17.84
CA GLY A 9 0.94 6.07 -17.02
C GLY A 9 1.53 6.19 -15.62
N VAL A 10 2.82 6.53 -15.49
CA VAL A 10 3.46 6.68 -14.17
C VAL A 10 2.88 7.86 -13.38
N GLY A 11 2.48 8.94 -14.04
CA GLY A 11 1.75 10.05 -13.41
C GLY A 11 0.39 9.62 -12.86
N PHE A 12 -0.38 8.86 -13.63
CA PHE A 12 -1.66 8.30 -13.16
C PHE A 12 -1.46 7.34 -11.98
N PHE A 13 -0.44 6.48 -12.04
CA PHE A 13 -0.05 5.59 -10.95
C PHE A 13 0.38 6.33 -9.68
N SER A 14 1.03 7.49 -9.82
CA SER A 14 1.40 8.38 -8.71
C SER A 14 0.15 8.95 -8.01
N LEU A 15 -0.84 9.40 -8.77
CA LEU A 15 -2.11 9.90 -8.21
C LEU A 15 -2.86 8.82 -7.43
N ILE A 16 -2.89 7.59 -7.95
CA ILE A 16 -3.54 6.48 -7.25
C ILE A 16 -2.75 6.08 -6.00
N SER A 17 -1.42 6.07 -6.06
CA SER A 17 -0.59 5.87 -4.85
C SER A 17 -0.88 6.93 -3.78
N LEU A 18 -1.13 8.18 -4.18
CA LEU A 18 -1.51 9.25 -3.25
C LEU A 18 -2.90 9.02 -2.64
N ALA A 19 -3.88 8.58 -3.44
CA ALA A 19 -5.20 8.21 -2.95
C ALA A 19 -5.13 7.03 -1.97
N ILE A 20 -4.30 6.03 -2.25
CA ILE A 20 -4.04 4.90 -1.36
C ILE A 20 -3.40 5.38 -0.04
N ALA A 21 -2.47 6.33 -0.09
CA ALA A 21 -1.89 6.92 1.11
C ALA A 21 -2.96 7.61 1.99
N ALA A 22 -3.81 8.43 1.38
CA ALA A 22 -4.92 9.08 2.09
C ALA A 22 -5.89 8.07 2.70
N PHE A 23 -6.23 7.01 1.96
CA PHE A 23 -7.09 5.93 2.44
C PHE A 23 -6.47 5.15 3.60
N ASN A 24 -5.18 4.82 3.54
CA ASN A 24 -4.47 4.15 4.63
C ASN A 24 -4.34 5.05 5.87
N GLY A 25 -4.20 6.37 5.69
CA GLY A 25 -4.29 7.34 6.79
C GLY A 25 -5.67 7.36 7.45
N ALA A 26 -6.75 7.29 6.65
CA ALA A 26 -8.11 7.19 7.19
C ALA A 26 -8.34 5.88 7.95
N ILE A 27 -7.83 4.74 7.45
CA ILE A 27 -7.86 3.46 8.17
C ILE A 27 -7.15 3.56 9.52
N ALA A 28 -5.96 4.17 9.56
CA ALA A 28 -5.22 4.34 10.81
C ALA A 28 -6.03 5.16 11.83
N HIS A 29 -6.64 6.26 11.38
CA HIS A 29 -7.50 7.08 12.24
C HIS A 29 -8.73 6.32 12.75
N PHE A 30 -9.43 5.60 11.88
CA PHE A 30 -10.55 4.77 12.28
C PHE A 30 -10.15 3.65 13.25
N ALA A 31 -8.97 3.07 13.05
CA ALA A 31 -8.43 2.05 13.94
C ALA A 31 -8.14 2.61 15.35
N ILE A 32 -7.60 3.83 15.45
CA ILE A 32 -7.41 4.51 16.74
C ILE A 32 -8.77 4.76 17.42
N VAL A 33 -9.74 5.30 16.68
CA VAL A 33 -11.09 5.56 17.23
C VAL A 33 -11.77 4.28 17.72
N LEU A 34 -11.63 3.18 16.98
CA LEU A 34 -12.14 1.87 17.40
C LEU A 34 -11.42 1.33 18.63
N GLN A 35 -10.11 1.51 18.73
CA GLN A 35 -9.33 1.10 19.90
C GLN A 35 -9.75 1.90 21.14
N ASP A 36 -9.95 3.21 21.02
CA ASP A 36 -10.41 4.06 22.13
C ASP A 36 -11.83 3.70 22.57
N ARG A 37 -12.74 3.48 21.62
CA ARG A 37 -14.12 3.04 21.92
C ARG A 37 -14.16 1.67 22.58
N ALA A 38 -13.33 0.75 22.09
CA ALA A 38 -13.17 -0.54 22.72
C ALA A 38 -12.71 -0.38 24.16
N ARG A 39 -11.66 0.40 24.42
CA ARG A 39 -11.22 0.69 25.80
C ARG A 39 -12.34 1.26 26.68
N THR A 40 -13.17 2.17 26.17
CA THR A 40 -14.28 2.75 26.96
C THR A 40 -15.43 1.77 27.23
N ASP A 41 -15.79 0.93 26.26
CA ASP A 41 -16.87 -0.05 26.42
C ASP A 41 -16.45 -1.27 27.24
N LEU A 42 -15.18 -1.66 27.15
CA LEU A 42 -14.60 -2.79 27.89
C LEU A 42 -14.35 -2.49 29.37
N VAL A 43 -14.17 -1.22 29.77
CA VAL A 43 -14.13 -0.82 31.19
C VAL A 43 -15.40 -1.23 31.96
N ASN A 44 -16.51 -1.49 31.26
CA ASN A 44 -17.76 -1.97 31.86
C ASN A 44 -17.96 -3.51 31.81
N VAL A 45 -17.02 -4.29 31.25
CA VAL A 45 -17.16 -5.75 31.07
C VAL A 45 -15.94 -6.50 31.62
N PRO A 46 -16.09 -7.45 32.57
CA PRO A 46 -14.97 -8.05 33.30
C PRO A 46 -14.30 -9.20 32.54
N HIS A 47 -13.78 -8.99 31.32
CA HIS A 47 -13.13 -10.04 30.52
C HIS A 47 -11.71 -9.65 30.04
N ASP A 48 -10.77 -9.56 30.98
CA ASP A 48 -9.32 -9.24 30.82
C ASP A 48 -8.58 -9.83 29.60
N ARG A 49 -9.02 -10.99 29.08
CA ARG A 49 -8.33 -11.70 27.99
C ARG A 49 -8.71 -11.20 26.59
N PHE A 50 -9.91 -10.63 26.43
CA PHE A 50 -10.37 -10.14 25.13
C PHE A 50 -9.78 -8.76 24.82
N ASP A 51 -9.61 -7.94 25.85
CA ASP A 51 -9.02 -6.60 25.84
C ASP A 51 -7.60 -6.62 25.28
N GLN A 52 -6.71 -7.43 25.87
CA GLN A 52 -5.29 -7.47 25.47
C GLN A 52 -5.09 -7.96 24.02
N ILE A 53 -5.91 -8.92 23.58
CA ILE A 53 -5.80 -9.49 22.24
C ILE A 53 -6.33 -8.50 21.19
N PHE A 54 -7.47 -7.87 21.45
CA PHE A 54 -8.04 -6.87 20.54
C PHE A 54 -7.15 -5.62 20.46
N GLU A 55 -6.62 -5.18 21.59
CA GLU A 55 -5.70 -4.04 21.63
C GLU A 55 -4.40 -4.31 20.87
N HIS A 56 -3.81 -5.50 21.04
CA HIS A 56 -2.63 -5.91 20.29
C HIS A 56 -2.92 -5.98 18.78
N LEU A 57 -4.10 -6.45 18.39
CA LEU A 57 -4.53 -6.48 17.00
C LEU A 57 -4.66 -5.06 16.42
N MET A 58 -5.37 -4.18 17.10
CA MET A 58 -5.59 -2.80 16.64
C MET A 58 -4.27 -2.05 16.52
N SER A 59 -3.34 -2.25 17.46
CA SER A 59 -1.98 -1.71 17.37
C SER A 59 -1.24 -2.21 16.11
N ARG A 60 -1.36 -3.49 15.74
CA ARG A 60 -0.78 -4.03 14.49
C ARG A 60 -1.45 -3.44 13.25
N VAL A 61 -2.77 -3.26 13.25
CA VAL A 61 -3.53 -2.65 12.15
C VAL A 61 -3.13 -1.18 11.98
N ILE A 62 -2.99 -0.42 13.06
CA ILE A 62 -2.50 0.97 13.05
C ILE A 62 -1.08 1.03 12.50
N LEU A 63 -0.18 0.18 13.00
CA LEU A 63 1.22 0.18 12.55
C LEU A 63 1.33 -0.19 11.06
N LEU A 64 0.62 -1.22 10.60
CA LEU A 64 0.60 -1.62 9.18
C LEU A 64 0.00 -0.53 8.29
N SER A 65 -1.09 0.10 8.70
CA SER A 65 -1.73 1.17 7.92
C SER A 65 -0.85 2.43 7.84
N ILE A 66 -0.12 2.77 8.90
CA ILE A 66 0.87 3.86 8.87
C ILE A 66 2.01 3.53 7.91
N ILE A 67 2.58 2.32 7.98
CA ILE A 67 3.64 1.89 7.06
C ILE A 67 3.16 1.94 5.61
N LEU A 68 1.95 1.43 5.34
CA LEU A 68 1.33 1.47 4.01
C LEU A 68 1.07 2.90 3.53
N CYS A 69 0.63 3.79 4.43
CA CYS A 69 0.43 5.21 4.13
C CYS A 69 1.74 5.88 3.71
N VAL A 70 2.79 5.76 4.52
CA VAL A 70 4.12 6.33 4.24
C VAL A 70 4.70 5.74 2.96
N THR A 71 4.63 4.43 2.78
CA THR A 71 5.14 3.74 1.59
C THR A 71 4.44 4.25 0.33
N SER A 72 3.11 4.37 0.38
CA SER A 72 2.31 4.85 -0.76
C SER A 72 2.55 6.33 -1.06
N ALA A 73 2.75 7.17 -0.04
CA ALA A 73 3.11 8.58 -0.21
C ALA A 73 4.49 8.74 -0.86
N VAL A 74 5.49 7.94 -0.41
CA VAL A 74 6.82 7.92 -1.03
C VAL A 74 6.72 7.44 -2.48
N CYS A 75 5.96 6.37 -2.76
CA CYS A 75 5.70 5.94 -4.14
C CYS A 75 5.05 7.03 -5.00
N ALA A 76 4.10 7.79 -4.46
CA ALA A 76 3.49 8.90 -5.18
C ALA A 76 4.54 9.97 -5.54
N LEU A 77 5.38 10.37 -4.58
CA LEU A 77 6.43 11.36 -4.81
C LEU A 77 7.46 10.88 -5.83
N LEU A 78 7.96 9.64 -5.70
CA LEU A 78 8.92 9.08 -6.66
C LEU A 78 8.32 8.96 -8.06
N GLY A 79 7.03 8.61 -8.17
CA GLY A 79 6.30 8.56 -9.44
C GLY A 79 6.16 9.93 -10.09
N GLY A 80 5.86 10.96 -9.30
CA GLY A 80 5.80 12.34 -9.76
C GLY A 80 7.16 12.84 -10.26
N ILE A 81 8.23 12.61 -9.50
CA ILE A 81 9.59 12.96 -9.90
C ILE A 81 10.00 12.21 -11.17
N PHE A 82 9.65 10.93 -11.28
CA PHE A 82 9.90 10.14 -12.49
C PHE A 82 9.20 10.71 -13.72
N ALA A 83 7.95 11.15 -13.58
CA ALA A 83 7.20 11.75 -14.69
C ALA A 83 7.89 13.01 -15.24
N VAL A 84 8.66 13.73 -14.42
CA VAL A 84 9.41 14.92 -14.83
C VAL A 84 10.82 14.56 -15.35
N TYR A 85 11.62 13.83 -14.56
CA TYR A 85 13.06 13.68 -14.76
C TYR A 85 13.52 12.35 -15.37
N HIS A 86 12.66 11.33 -15.46
CA HIS A 86 12.97 10.03 -16.08
C HIS A 86 14.18 9.20 -15.57
N PRO A 87 14.60 9.26 -14.29
CA PRO A 87 15.70 8.42 -13.82
C PRO A 87 15.28 6.94 -13.69
N LEU A 88 16.14 6.02 -14.14
CA LEU A 88 15.89 4.57 -14.09
C LEU A 88 15.89 4.02 -12.65
N SER A 89 16.63 4.64 -11.73
CA SER A 89 16.71 4.26 -10.32
C SER A 89 15.37 4.42 -9.58
N LEU A 90 14.58 5.44 -9.94
CA LEU A 90 13.26 5.67 -9.34
C LEU A 90 12.25 4.60 -9.74
N LEU A 91 12.38 4.03 -10.94
CA LEU A 91 11.53 2.93 -11.42
C LEU A 91 11.70 1.67 -10.55
N TRP A 92 12.94 1.34 -10.17
CA TRP A 92 13.22 0.25 -9.25
C TRP A 92 12.68 0.52 -7.83
N GLY A 93 12.83 1.75 -7.34
CA GLY A 93 12.24 2.16 -6.05
C GLY A 93 10.70 2.05 -6.05
N LEU A 94 10.06 2.42 -7.14
CA LEU A 94 8.61 2.26 -7.32
C LEU A 94 8.21 0.79 -7.33
N LEU A 95 8.95 -0.07 -8.04
CA LEU A 95 8.68 -1.51 -8.09
C LEU A 95 8.76 -2.12 -6.68
N ILE A 96 9.82 -1.82 -5.92
CA ILE A 96 10.01 -2.30 -4.54
C ILE A 96 8.85 -1.84 -3.65
N GLY A 97 8.48 -0.55 -3.73
CA GLY A 97 7.38 -0.01 -2.94
C GLY A 97 6.03 -0.68 -3.24
N GLN A 98 5.73 -0.98 -4.51
CA GLN A 98 4.51 -1.71 -4.88
C GLN A 98 4.50 -3.16 -4.39
N ILE A 99 5.66 -3.83 -4.38
CA ILE A 99 5.79 -5.19 -3.81
C ILE A 99 5.51 -5.17 -2.30
N LEU A 100 6.02 -4.15 -1.59
CA LEU A 100 5.74 -3.98 -0.16
C LEU A 100 4.24 -3.78 0.09
N ILE A 101 3.57 -2.96 -0.71
CA ILE A 101 2.12 -2.75 -0.65
C ILE A 101 1.38 -4.07 -0.93
N PHE A 102 1.84 -4.85 -1.92
CA PHE A 102 1.25 -6.15 -2.24
C PHE A 102 1.34 -7.16 -1.09
N ILE A 103 2.45 -7.20 -0.34
CA ILE A 103 2.65 -8.15 0.76
C ILE A 103 1.95 -7.69 2.05
N ALA A 104 2.00 -6.38 2.36
CA ALA A 104 1.46 -5.85 3.61
C ALA A 104 -0.08 -5.86 3.66
N ASN A 105 -0.75 -5.68 2.52
CA ASN A 105 -2.22 -5.69 2.44
C ASN A 105 -2.87 -7.04 2.81
N PRO A 106 -2.40 -8.22 2.34
CA PRO A 106 -2.90 -9.52 2.78
C PRO A 106 -2.71 -9.75 4.28
N ILE A 107 -1.60 -9.28 4.85
CA ILE A 107 -1.35 -9.38 6.30
C ILE A 107 -2.37 -8.53 7.06
N LEU A 108 -2.65 -7.32 6.59
CA LEU A 108 -3.67 -6.45 7.16
C LEU A 108 -5.07 -7.07 7.06
N ALA A 109 -5.43 -7.59 5.89
CA ALA A 109 -6.71 -8.27 5.66
C ALA A 109 -6.86 -9.53 6.53
N GLY A 110 -5.80 -10.33 6.66
CA GLY A 110 -5.80 -11.54 7.51
C GLY A 110 -5.97 -11.23 8.99
N ASN A 111 -5.29 -10.18 9.48
CA ASN A 111 -5.44 -9.70 10.84
C ASN A 111 -6.89 -9.26 11.13
N VAL A 112 -7.52 -8.51 10.22
CA VAL A 112 -8.91 -8.04 10.41
C VAL A 112 -9.93 -9.18 10.24
N HIS A 113 -9.71 -10.10 9.31
CA HIS A 113 -10.60 -11.23 9.06
C HIS A 113 -10.73 -12.14 10.28
N GLY A 114 -9.63 -12.39 11.01
CA GLY A 114 -9.61 -13.21 12.22
C GLY A 114 -10.48 -12.68 13.37
N TYR A 115 -10.88 -11.40 13.33
CA TYR A 115 -11.63 -10.73 14.40
C TYR A 115 -12.92 -10.06 13.90
N LYS A 116 -13.51 -10.57 12.81
CA LYS A 116 -14.76 -10.08 12.24
C LYS A 116 -15.85 -9.84 13.29
N THR A 117 -15.99 -10.73 14.26
CA THR A 117 -16.99 -10.65 15.33
C THR A 117 -16.80 -9.42 16.21
N SER A 118 -15.56 -9.07 16.56
CA SER A 118 -15.26 -7.87 17.37
C SER A 118 -15.54 -6.60 16.59
N PHE A 119 -15.11 -6.52 15.33
CA PHE A 119 -15.39 -5.37 14.46
C PHE A 119 -16.89 -5.15 14.21
N THR A 120 -17.65 -6.22 14.07
CA THR A 120 -19.12 -6.14 13.91
C THR A 120 -19.83 -5.78 15.21
N TRP A 121 -19.26 -6.11 16.37
CA TRP A 121 -19.80 -5.73 17.68
C TRP A 121 -19.61 -4.23 17.96
N PHE A 122 -18.37 -3.72 17.85
CA PHE A 122 -18.09 -2.30 18.06
C PHE A 122 -18.73 -1.41 16.98
N GLY A 123 -18.80 -1.89 15.74
CA GLY A 123 -19.41 -1.17 14.63
C GLY A 123 -20.94 -1.32 14.52
N LYS A 124 -21.60 -2.06 15.42
CA LYS A 124 -23.03 -2.40 15.29
C LYS A 124 -23.95 -1.17 15.22
N ASN A 125 -23.59 -0.11 15.93
CA ASN A 125 -24.35 1.14 16.01
C ASN A 125 -23.75 2.26 15.14
N ASP A 126 -22.66 1.98 14.43
CA ASP A 126 -21.97 2.98 13.63
C ASP A 126 -22.50 3.00 12.19
N LYS A 127 -22.53 4.20 11.62
CA LYS A 127 -22.92 4.42 10.23
C LYS A 127 -21.91 3.83 9.22
N TYR A 128 -20.69 3.52 9.67
CA TYR A 128 -19.57 3.10 8.82
C TYR A 128 -19.20 1.63 9.09
N PRO A 129 -19.27 0.75 8.07
CA PRO A 129 -18.86 -0.64 8.23
C PRO A 129 -17.33 -0.75 8.25
N TYR A 130 -16.71 -0.59 9.42
CA TYR A 130 -15.26 -0.61 9.59
C TYR A 130 -14.59 -1.88 9.08
N TYR A 131 -15.21 -3.04 9.33
CA TYR A 131 -14.72 -4.33 8.83
C TYR A 131 -14.63 -4.32 7.31
N ASP A 132 -15.70 -3.95 6.62
CA ASP A 132 -15.76 -3.97 5.16
C ASP A 132 -14.77 -2.97 4.56
N LEU A 133 -14.66 -1.77 5.16
CA LEU A 133 -13.73 -0.74 4.72
C LEU A 133 -12.28 -1.22 4.78
N ILE A 134 -11.85 -1.80 5.91
CA ILE A 134 -10.45 -2.20 6.09
C ILE A 134 -10.18 -3.49 5.31
N TYR A 135 -11.06 -4.49 5.40
CA TYR A 135 -10.87 -5.79 4.74
C TYR A 135 -10.92 -5.69 3.22
N TYR A 136 -12.02 -5.18 2.65
CA TYR A 136 -12.15 -5.06 1.20
C TYR A 136 -11.25 -3.95 0.65
N GLY A 137 -10.98 -2.89 1.43
CA GLY A 137 -10.01 -1.86 1.07
C GLY A 137 -8.60 -2.43 0.88
N SER A 138 -8.13 -3.27 1.80
CA SER A 138 -6.83 -3.94 1.67
C SER A 138 -6.78 -4.91 0.49
N ILE A 139 -7.86 -5.67 0.25
CA ILE A 139 -7.94 -6.57 -0.92
C ILE A 139 -7.92 -5.77 -2.23
N ALA A 140 -8.61 -4.64 -2.29
CA ALA A 140 -8.61 -3.77 -3.47
C ALA A 140 -7.21 -3.20 -3.75
N GLN A 141 -6.49 -2.75 -2.71
CA GLN A 141 -5.10 -2.29 -2.84
C GLN A 141 -4.16 -3.41 -3.31
N MET A 142 -4.36 -4.64 -2.83
CA MET A 142 -3.61 -5.80 -3.30
C MET A 142 -3.86 -6.07 -4.79
N GLY A 143 -5.13 -6.04 -5.22
CA GLY A 143 -5.50 -6.21 -6.62
C GLY A 143 -4.90 -5.12 -7.52
N TRP A 144 -4.85 -3.89 -7.02
CA TRP A 144 -4.18 -2.79 -7.71
C TRP A 144 -2.67 -3.01 -7.86
N ALA A 145 -1.99 -3.39 -6.78
CA ALA A 145 -0.56 -3.68 -6.82
C ALA A 145 -0.23 -4.86 -7.76
N LEU A 146 -1.09 -5.87 -7.85
CA LEU A 146 -0.94 -7.01 -8.75
C LEU A 146 -0.89 -6.59 -10.24
N ILE A 147 -1.65 -5.57 -10.63
CA ILE A 147 -1.63 -5.04 -12.00
C ILE A 147 -0.39 -4.17 -12.21
N GLN A 148 -0.04 -3.37 -11.22
CA GLN A 148 1.00 -2.35 -11.36
C GLN A 148 2.42 -2.92 -11.34
N VAL A 149 2.69 -3.95 -10.53
CA VAL A 149 4.00 -4.63 -10.45
C VAL A 149 4.49 -5.17 -11.80
N PRO A 150 3.73 -5.97 -12.58
CA PRO A 150 4.19 -6.46 -13.88
C PRO A 150 4.36 -5.32 -14.90
N CYS A 151 3.50 -4.30 -14.88
CA CYS A 151 3.66 -3.12 -15.74
C CYS A 151 4.98 -2.39 -15.47
N LEU A 152 5.32 -2.17 -14.19
CA LEU A 152 6.58 -1.54 -13.80
C LEU A 152 7.78 -2.44 -14.10
N ALA A 153 7.69 -3.75 -13.84
CA ALA A 153 8.75 -4.71 -14.13
C ALA A 153 9.08 -4.76 -15.63
N LEU A 154 8.06 -4.83 -16.50
CA LEU A 154 8.23 -4.74 -17.95
C LEU A 154 8.89 -3.42 -18.36
N CYS A 155 8.46 -2.29 -17.79
CA CYS A 155 9.08 -0.99 -18.05
C CYS A 155 10.57 -0.95 -17.62
N CYS A 156 10.90 -1.54 -16.47
CA CYS A 156 12.28 -1.66 -15.99
C CYS A 156 13.13 -2.51 -16.94
N CYS A 157 12.64 -3.69 -17.33
CA CYS A 157 13.35 -4.61 -18.22
C CYS A 157 13.56 -4.03 -19.62
N CYS A 158 12.53 -3.40 -20.21
CA CYS A 158 12.66 -2.78 -21.53
C CYS A 158 13.65 -1.61 -21.54
N ARG A 159 13.79 -0.89 -20.43
CA ARG A 159 14.67 0.29 -20.32
C ARG A 159 16.08 -0.06 -19.84
N ALA A 160 16.27 -1.26 -19.28
CA ALA A 160 17.56 -1.83 -18.89
C ALA A 160 18.18 -2.74 -19.98
N GLY A 161 17.59 -2.81 -21.17
CA GLY A 161 18.11 -3.60 -22.30
C GLY A 161 19.59 -3.27 -22.62
N PRO A 162 20.34 -4.23 -23.18
CA PRO A 162 21.79 -4.16 -23.26
C PRO A 162 22.23 -2.89 -23.98
N ARG A 163 23.05 -2.08 -23.30
CA ARG A 163 23.89 -1.10 -23.97
C ARG A 163 24.88 -1.92 -24.79
N GLU A 164 24.66 -2.01 -26.10
CA GLU A 164 25.70 -2.44 -27.03
C GLU A 164 26.95 -1.62 -26.70
N GLY A 165 28.00 -2.31 -26.24
CA GLY A 165 29.31 -1.71 -26.04
C GLY A 165 29.80 -1.11 -27.35
N PRO A 166 30.69 -0.10 -27.32
CA PRO A 166 31.23 0.49 -28.53
C PRO A 166 31.82 -0.64 -29.40
N ALA A 167 31.35 -0.72 -30.64
CA ALA A 167 31.83 -1.68 -31.62
C ALA A 167 33.36 -1.60 -31.68
N GLU A 168 34.02 -2.70 -31.36
CA GLU A 168 35.45 -2.89 -31.57
C GLU A 168 35.68 -2.79 -33.08
N GLN A 169 36.24 -1.66 -33.52
CA GLN A 169 36.69 -1.50 -34.91
C GLN A 169 37.79 -2.55 -35.15
N PRO A 170 37.71 -3.36 -36.22
CA PRO A 170 38.80 -4.23 -36.57
C PRO A 170 39.99 -3.35 -37.00
N ASP A 171 41.10 -3.47 -36.28
CA ASP A 171 42.38 -2.90 -36.67
C ASP A 171 42.75 -3.46 -38.07
N GLU A 172 42.71 -2.60 -39.08
CA GLU A 172 43.36 -2.87 -40.36
C GLU A 172 44.88 -2.79 -40.16
N ALA A 173 45.56 -3.92 -40.28
CA ALA A 173 47.00 -4.03 -40.51
C ALA A 173 47.31 -5.21 -41.42
#